data_AF-A0A970GRX1-F1
#
_entry.id   AF-A0A970GRX1-F1
#
_cell.length_a   1.000
_cell.length_b   1.000
_cell.length_c   1.000
_cell.angle_alpha   90.00
_cell.angle_beta   90.00
_cell.angle_gamma   90.00
#
_symmetry.space_group_name_H-M   'P 1'
#
loop_
_entity.id
_entity.type
_entity.pdbx_description
1 polymer ?
#
loop_
_entity_poly.entity_id
_entity_poly.type
_entity_poly.pdbx_seq_one_letter_code
_entity_poly.pdbx_strand_id
1 'polypeptide(L)'
;MLSRTDVLRKLLEIRKLVYNKELTLKNPPSIEDIKIKKELDGLIIEVIGDFLSESDREFVDKIVLKFICGEITIEMALVAIKEIVMAYYTEEKGYNKSYQIEKEKNYEKKLAGYYQKRYR
;
A
#
# COMPACT_ATOMS: atom_id res chain seq x y z
N MET A 1 17.51 12.88 -9.87
CA MET A 1 16.19 12.27 -10.16
C MET A 1 15.80 11.40 -8.97
N LEU A 2 14.54 11.41 -8.55
CA LEU A 2 14.05 10.52 -7.48
C LEU A 2 13.86 9.11 -8.06
N SER A 3 14.16 8.07 -7.28
CA SER A 3 13.82 6.71 -7.67
C SER A 3 12.30 6.49 -7.60
N ARG A 4 11.76 5.52 -8.36
CA ARG A 4 10.33 5.15 -8.32
C ARG A 4 9.86 4.84 -6.88
N THR A 5 10.73 4.21 -6.09
CA THR A 5 10.48 3.93 -4.66
C THR A 5 10.44 5.20 -3.80
N ASP A 6 11.30 6.19 -4.06
CA ASP A 6 11.28 7.46 -3.31
C ASP A 6 10.05 8.30 -3.68
N VAL A 7 9.62 8.25 -4.95
CA VAL A 7 8.36 8.88 -5.39
C VAL A 7 7.17 8.22 -4.67
N LEU A 8 7.10 6.89 -4.67
CA LEU A 8 6.04 6.16 -3.96
C LEU A 8 6.04 6.48 -2.46
N ARG A 9 7.22 6.51 -1.82
CA ARG A 9 7.36 6.89 -0.41
C ARG A 9 6.72 8.26 -0.15
N LYS A 10 7.10 9.28 -0.93
CA LYS A 10 6.57 10.64 -0.77
C LYS A 10 5.06 10.70 -0.99
N LEU A 11 4.53 9.98 -1.98
CA LEU A 11 3.09 9.94 -2.25
C LEU A 11 2.30 9.34 -1.08
N LEU A 12 2.80 8.24 -0.50
CA LEU A 12 2.20 7.63 0.69
C LEU A 12 2.23 8.61 1.89
N GLU A 13 3.36 9.27 2.14
CA GLU A 13 3.46 10.26 3.22
C GLU A 13 2.47 11.42 3.03
N ILE A 14 2.36 11.96 1.81
CA ILE A 14 1.36 12.99 1.48
C ILE A 14 -0.05 12.44 1.74
N ARG A 15 -0.35 11.21 1.33
CA ARG A 15 -1.67 10.61 1.51
C ARG A 15 -2.04 10.44 2.99
N LYS A 16 -1.06 10.14 3.84
CA LYS A 16 -1.20 10.09 5.30
C LYS A 16 -1.42 11.48 5.89
N LEU A 17 -0.71 12.50 5.41
CA LEU A 17 -0.93 13.89 5.83
C LEU A 17 -2.34 14.38 5.48
N VAL A 18 -2.83 14.07 4.28
CA VAL A 18 -4.21 14.36 3.87
C VAL A 18 -5.21 13.69 4.81
N TYR A 19 -5.03 12.40 5.10
CA TYR A 19 -5.89 11.67 6.04
C TYR A 19 -5.89 12.28 7.44
N ASN A 20 -4.72 12.61 7.99
CA ASN A 20 -4.62 13.25 9.29
C ASN A 20 -5.30 14.64 9.32
N LYS A 21 -5.18 15.41 8.23
CA LYS A 21 -5.90 16.67 8.09
C LYS A 21 -7.40 16.44 8.10
N GLU A 22 -7.91 15.48 7.33
CA GLU A 22 -9.34 15.12 7.28
C GLU A 22 -9.90 14.80 8.67
N LEU A 23 -9.16 14.06 9.50
CA LEU A 23 -9.57 13.73 10.88
C LEU A 23 -9.73 14.95 11.81
N THR A 24 -9.04 16.05 11.50
CA THR A 24 -9.07 17.28 12.31
C THR A 24 -10.06 18.33 11.81
N LEU A 25 -10.70 18.08 10.66
CA LEU A 25 -11.64 19.03 10.07
C LEU A 25 -12.93 19.08 10.90
N LYS A 26 -13.36 20.31 11.22
CA LYS A 26 -14.67 20.56 11.86
C LYS A 26 -15.84 20.43 10.88
N ASN A 27 -15.55 20.60 9.59
CA ASN A 27 -16.51 20.54 8.49
C ASN A 27 -16.15 19.36 7.58
N PRO A 28 -17.12 18.78 6.84
CA PRO A 28 -16.81 17.76 5.85
C PRO A 28 -15.80 18.27 4.80
N PRO A 29 -14.97 17.39 4.22
CA PRO A 29 -14.04 17.75 3.15
C PRO A 29 -14.78 18.42 1.98
N SER A 30 -14.17 19.43 1.37
CA SER A 30 -14.72 20.06 0.18
C SER A 30 -14.68 19.11 -1.02
N ILE A 31 -15.46 19.42 -2.07
CA ILE A 31 -15.40 18.67 -3.34
C ILE A 31 -13.99 18.67 -3.93
N GLU A 32 -13.26 19.77 -3.77
CA GLU A 32 -11.88 19.90 -4.22
C GLU A 32 -10.93 18.99 -3.44
N ASP A 33 -11.08 18.91 -2.11
CA ASP A 33 -10.30 17.97 -1.28
C ASP A 33 -10.52 16.51 -1.72
N ILE A 34 -11.77 16.14 -2.03
CA ILE A 34 -12.12 14.80 -2.53
C ILE A 34 -11.45 14.54 -3.89
N LYS A 35 -11.42 15.54 -4.77
CA LYS A 35 -10.78 15.42 -6.09
C LYS A 35 -9.27 15.23 -5.94
N ILE A 36 -8.60 16.03 -5.12
CA ILE A 36 -7.17 15.92 -4.84
C ILE A 36 -6.83 14.54 -4.29
N LYS A 37 -7.63 14.02 -3.35
CA LYS A 37 -7.46 12.68 -2.79
C LYS A 37 -7.53 11.60 -3.88
N LYS A 38 -8.54 11.66 -4.76
CA LYS A 38 -8.68 10.70 -5.86
C LYS A 38 -7.50 10.77 -6.83
N GLU A 39 -7.02 11.97 -7.14
CA GLU A 39 -5.86 12.16 -8.01
C GLU A 39 -4.59 11.60 -7.38
N LEU A 40 -4.40 11.80 -6.07
CA LEU A 40 -3.29 11.22 -5.31
C LEU A 40 -3.34 9.69 -5.27
N ASP A 41 -4.51 9.12 -5.03
CA ASP A 41 -4.71 7.66 -5.06
C ASP A 41 -4.40 7.11 -6.48
N GLY A 42 -4.83 7.82 -7.54
CA GLY A 42 -4.49 7.49 -8.93
C GLY A 42 -2.99 7.50 -9.20
N LEU A 43 -2.28 8.55 -8.76
CA LEU A 43 -0.82 8.66 -8.92
C LEU A 43 -0.07 7.54 -8.19
N ILE A 44 -0.54 7.10 -7.03
CA ILE A 44 0.04 5.96 -6.31
C ILE A 44 -0.05 4.69 -7.19
N ILE A 45 -1.22 4.43 -7.78
CA ILE A 45 -1.42 3.26 -8.65
C ILE A 45 -0.59 3.36 -9.93
N GLU A 46 -0.55 4.52 -10.59
CA GLU A 46 0.30 4.74 -11.77
C GLU A 46 1.78 4.50 -11.47
N VAL A 47 2.25 4.97 -10.31
CA VAL A 47 3.63 4.74 -9.85
C VAL A 47 3.85 3.27 -9.50
N ILE A 48 2.85 2.47 -9.15
CA ILE A 48 3.04 1.03 -8.94
C ILE A 48 3.03 0.28 -10.26
N GLY A 49 2.11 0.63 -11.16
CA GLY A 49 1.98 0.10 -12.51
C GLY A 49 0.54 -0.31 -12.84
N ASP A 50 0.20 -0.22 -14.12
CA ASP A 50 -1.13 -0.51 -14.68
C ASP A 50 -1.40 -2.01 -14.87
N PHE A 51 -0.37 -2.86 -14.77
CA PHE A 51 -0.43 -4.31 -14.92
C PHE A 51 -1.15 -5.05 -13.77
N LEU A 52 -1.52 -4.36 -12.68
CA LEU A 52 -2.23 -4.96 -11.56
C LEU A 52 -3.67 -5.32 -11.92
N SER A 53 -4.06 -6.56 -11.61
CA SER A 53 -5.47 -6.99 -11.62
C SER A 53 -6.28 -6.25 -10.55
N GLU A 54 -7.60 -6.29 -10.68
CA GLU A 54 -8.52 -5.65 -9.73
C GLU A 54 -8.32 -6.15 -8.30
N SER A 55 -8.12 -7.46 -8.11
CA SER A 55 -7.77 -8.07 -6.82
C SER A 55 -6.52 -7.47 -6.17
N ASP A 56 -5.51 -7.17 -6.98
CA ASP A 56 -4.21 -6.75 -6.51
C ASP A 56 -4.23 -5.24 -6.22
N ARG A 57 -5.03 -4.48 -6.98
CA ARG A 57 -5.37 -3.09 -6.65
C ARG A 57 -6.07 -3.02 -5.29
N GLU A 58 -7.06 -3.87 -5.02
CA GLU A 58 -7.69 -3.91 -3.69
C GLU A 58 -6.70 -4.25 -2.57
N PHE A 59 -5.72 -5.13 -2.84
CA PHE A 59 -4.71 -5.48 -1.86
C PHE A 59 -3.73 -4.32 -1.61
N VAL A 60 -3.32 -3.60 -2.66
CA VAL A 60 -2.55 -2.35 -2.55
C VAL A 60 -3.34 -1.32 -1.75
N ASP A 61 -4.62 -1.12 -2.04
CA ASP A 61 -5.47 -0.17 -1.32
C ASP A 61 -5.56 -0.51 0.17
N LYS A 62 -5.68 -1.80 0.52
CA LYS A 62 -5.62 -2.27 1.91
C LYS A 62 -4.28 -1.94 2.56
N ILE A 63 -3.15 -2.13 1.87
CA ILE A 63 -1.83 -1.78 2.39
C ILE A 63 -1.71 -0.27 2.63
N VAL A 64 -2.14 0.54 1.66
CA VAL A 64 -2.16 2.01 1.77
C VAL A 64 -3.02 2.44 2.95
N LEU A 65 -4.22 1.86 3.10
CA LEU A 65 -5.13 2.15 4.20
C LEU A 65 -4.49 1.83 5.57
N LYS A 66 -3.88 0.65 5.71
CA LYS A 66 -3.17 0.27 6.94
C LYS A 66 -2.04 1.24 7.27
N PHE A 67 -1.31 1.71 6.26
CA PHE A 67 -0.23 2.68 6.45
C PHE A 67 -0.75 4.06 6.89
N ILE A 68 -1.78 4.59 6.24
CA ILE A 68 -2.34 5.91 6.59
C ILE A 68 -2.97 5.91 7.98
N CYS A 69 -3.61 4.81 8.38
CA CYS A 69 -4.13 4.60 9.73
C CYS A 69 -3.02 4.38 10.78
N GLY A 70 -1.77 4.18 10.36
CA GLY A 70 -0.63 3.97 11.25
C GLY A 70 -0.48 2.55 11.78
N GLU A 71 -1.20 1.57 11.23
CA GLU A 71 -1.11 0.15 11.60
C GLU A 71 0.22 -0.49 11.17
N ILE A 72 0.81 0.02 10.08
CA ILE A 72 2.10 -0.42 9.53
C ILE A 72 3.02 0.78 9.26
N THR A 73 4.33 0.57 9.28
CA THR A 73 5.30 1.62 8.91
C THR A 73 5.39 1.79 7.40
N ILE A 74 6.03 2.89 6.97
CA ILE A 74 6.22 3.14 5.54
C ILE A 74 7.12 2.09 4.88
N GLU A 75 8.13 1.60 5.59
CA GLU A 75 9.00 0.52 5.11
C GLU A 75 8.21 -0.77 4.90
N MET A 76 7.32 -1.12 5.83
CA MET A 76 6.45 -2.29 5.69
C MET A 76 5.51 -2.16 4.49
N ALA A 77 4.91 -0.98 4.30
CA ALA A 77 4.04 -0.71 3.15
C ALA A 77 4.80 -0.84 1.82
N LEU A 78 6.00 -0.24 1.72
CA LEU A 78 6.83 -0.31 0.53
C LEU A 78 7.29 -1.75 0.21
N VAL A 79 7.63 -2.54 1.24
CA VAL A 79 8.00 -3.94 1.05
C VAL A 79 6.80 -4.76 0.56
N ALA A 80 5.62 -4.60 1.16
CA ALA A 80 4.43 -5.33 0.76
C ALA A 80 4.03 -5.02 -0.70
N ILE A 81 4.05 -3.73 -1.09
CA ILE A 81 3.79 -3.33 -2.48
C ILE A 81 4.84 -3.92 -3.43
N LYS A 82 6.12 -3.90 -3.04
CA LYS A 82 7.21 -4.51 -3.84
C LYS A 82 6.98 -6.01 -4.04
N GLU A 83 6.52 -6.72 -3.03
CA GLU A 83 6.25 -8.17 -3.15
C GLU A 83 5.16 -8.46 -4.17
N ILE A 84 4.11 -7.64 -4.24
CA ILE A 84 3.05 -7.73 -5.28
C ILE A 84 3.66 -7.51 -6.66
N VAL A 85 4.37 -6.40 -6.83
CA VAL A 85 5.01 -6.06 -8.12
C VAL A 85 5.96 -7.16 -8.59
N MET A 86 6.78 -7.69 -7.67
CA MET A 86 7.70 -8.78 -8.00
C MET A 86 6.97 -10.08 -8.32
N ALA A 87 5.82 -10.37 -7.71
CA ALA A 87 5.04 -11.56 -8.05
C ALA A 87 4.66 -11.58 -9.53
N TYR A 88 4.21 -10.44 -10.08
CA TYR A 88 3.93 -10.32 -11.52
C TYR A 88 5.15 -10.56 -12.41
N TYR A 89 6.29 -9.94 -12.10
CA TYR A 89 7.52 -10.18 -12.87
C TYR A 89 8.07 -11.60 -12.74
N THR A 90 7.67 -12.33 -11.69
CA THR A 90 8.08 -13.73 -11.49
C THR A 90 7.08 -14.69 -12.16
N GLU A 91 5.79 -14.33 -12.21
CA GLU A 91 4.74 -15.05 -12.96
C GLU A 91 4.95 -14.95 -14.48
N GLU A 92 5.36 -13.78 -15.01
CA GLU A 92 5.80 -13.65 -16.41
C GLU A 92 7.03 -14.53 -16.75
N LYS A 93 7.77 -14.98 -15.73
CA LYS A 93 8.89 -15.93 -15.84
C LYS A 93 8.55 -17.36 -15.41
N GLY A 94 7.27 -17.67 -15.18
CA GLY A 94 6.79 -19.04 -14.96
C GLY A 94 6.77 -19.54 -13.50
N TYR A 95 6.66 -18.67 -12.49
CA TYR A 95 6.41 -19.12 -11.10
C TYR A 95 4.90 -19.20 -10.78
N ASN A 96 4.44 -20.40 -10.42
CA ASN A 96 3.04 -20.82 -10.31
C ASN A 96 2.15 -19.99 -9.35
N LYS A 97 0.91 -19.76 -9.80
CA LYS A 97 -0.28 -19.25 -9.06
C LYS A 97 -0.59 -19.95 -7.73
N SER A 98 -0.02 -21.13 -7.45
CA SER A 98 -0.18 -21.84 -6.18
C SER A 98 0.49 -21.14 -4.99
N TYR A 99 1.42 -20.20 -5.24
CA TYR A 99 2.12 -19.44 -4.20
C TYR A 99 1.26 -18.34 -3.54
N GLN A 100 0.17 -17.90 -4.18
CA GLN A 100 -0.66 -16.78 -3.69
C GLN A 100 -1.55 -17.20 -2.50
N ILE A 101 -2.15 -18.40 -2.54
CA ILE A 101 -3.09 -18.89 -1.51
C ILE A 101 -2.37 -19.32 -0.23
N GLU A 102 -1.14 -19.85 -0.33
CA GLU A 102 -0.33 -20.16 0.86
C GLU A 102 0.29 -18.91 1.50
N LYS A 103 0.53 -17.83 0.74
CA LYS A 103 1.16 -16.61 1.26
C LYS A 103 0.24 -15.70 2.05
N GLU A 104 -1.05 -15.56 1.74
CA GLU A 104 -1.98 -14.79 2.58
C GLU A 104 -2.02 -15.34 4.02
N LYS A 105 -2.13 -16.66 4.17
CA LYS A 105 -2.09 -17.34 5.48
C LYS A 105 -0.73 -17.23 6.17
N ASN A 106 0.38 -17.12 5.43
CA ASN A 106 1.72 -17.02 5.99
C ASN A 106 2.10 -15.56 6.34
N TYR A 107 1.53 -14.58 5.63
CA TYR A 107 1.70 -13.16 5.90
C TYR A 107 1.00 -12.78 7.21
N GLU A 108 -0.22 -13.26 7.45
CA GLU A 108 -0.92 -13.11 8.74
C GLU A 108 -0.12 -13.74 9.90
N LYS A 109 0.44 -14.94 9.70
CA LYS A 109 1.30 -15.59 10.70
C LYS A 109 2.61 -14.84 10.96
N LYS A 110 3.26 -14.31 9.92
CA LYS A 110 4.51 -13.53 10.08
C LYS A 110 4.27 -12.20 10.76
N LEU A 111 3.20 -11.49 10.40
CA LEU A 111 2.77 -10.27 11.11
C LEU A 111 2.54 -10.57 12.61
N ALA A 112 1.78 -11.62 12.93
CA ALA A 112 1.55 -12.03 14.33
C ALA A 112 2.86 -12.33 15.10
N GLY A 113 3.83 -12.99 14.46
CA GLY A 113 5.15 -13.27 15.05
C GLY A 113 6.00 -12.01 15.30
N TYR A 114 5.89 -10.99 14.44
CA TYR A 114 6.55 -9.70 14.65
C TYR A 114 5.92 -8.90 15.81
N TYR A 115 4.60 -8.99 16.02
CA TYR A 115 3.94 -8.34 17.16
C TYR A 115 4.26 -8.98 18.51
N GLN A 116 4.42 -10.32 18.58
CA GLN A 116 4.78 -10.99 19.84
C GLN A 116 6.20 -10.67 20.34
N LYS A 117 7.13 -10.30 19.45
CA LYS A 117 8.54 -10.06 19.82
C LYS A 117 8.80 -8.65 20.38
N ARG A 118 7.85 -7.71 20.26
CA ARG A 118 7.96 -6.33 20.75
C ARG A 118 7.24 -6.05 22.07
N TYR A 119 6.45 -7.01 22.55
CA TYR A 119 5.68 -6.91 23.81
C TYR A 119 6.09 -7.97 24.86
N ARG A 120 7.35 -8.41 24.82
CA ARG A 120 7.98 -9.21 25.89
C ARG A 120 9.07 -8.40 26.56
#